data_AF-A0AAU9BUH3-F1
#
_entry.id   AF-A0AAU9BUH3-F1
#
_cell.length_a   1.000
_cell.length_b   1.000
_cell.length_c   1.000
_cell.angle_alpha   90.00
_cell.angle_beta   90.00
_cell.angle_gamma   90.00
#
_symmetry.space_group_name_H-M   'P 1'
#
loop_
_entity.id
_entity.type
_entity.pdbx_description
1 polymer ?
#
loop_
_entity_poly.entity_id
_entity_poly.type
_entity_poly.pdbx_seq_one_letter_code
_entity_poly.pdbx_strand_id
1 'polypeptide(L)'
;MPYRYGGNDPSGFDCSGLVQFTHRRFGLGVPRTARQQWRHACKIPAEALKPGDLLFFRPARKGWHVGIYVGDGHFVHAPSEGKRIQRTRLNRYWWRHFIGAGRYW
;
A
#
# COMPACT_ATOMS: atom_id res chain seq x y z
N MET A 1 21.15 10.10 -1.02
CA MET A 1 20.38 11.06 -1.84
C MET A 1 18.93 10.59 -1.96
N PRO A 2 17.96 11.09 -1.17
CA PRO A 2 16.56 10.71 -1.34
C PRO A 2 15.69 11.88 -1.83
N TYR A 3 14.82 11.54 -2.79
CA TYR A 3 13.84 12.41 -3.40
C TYR A 3 12.74 12.84 -2.41
N ARG A 4 12.36 14.12 -2.49
CA ARG A 4 11.15 14.76 -1.95
C ARG A 4 10.52 15.56 -3.09
N TYR A 5 9.18 15.65 -3.12
CA TYR A 5 8.58 16.97 -3.29
C TYR A 5 7.29 17.15 -2.45
N GLY A 6 7.41 18.06 -1.46
CA GLY A 6 6.37 18.76 -0.68
C GLY A 6 5.67 17.99 0.46
N GLY A 7 6.31 17.64 1.59
CA GLY A 7 6.49 18.53 2.77
C GLY A 7 5.16 18.74 3.53
N ASN A 8 4.91 18.20 4.74
CA ASN A 8 5.52 18.62 6.00
C ASN A 8 5.23 17.63 7.17
N ASP A 9 6.18 16.76 7.55
CA ASP A 9 6.47 16.31 8.94
C ASP A 9 7.74 15.40 8.95
N PRO A 10 8.56 15.32 10.04
CA PRO A 10 9.88 14.67 10.04
C PRO A 10 9.90 13.14 10.22
N SER A 11 8.78 12.44 10.37
CA SER A 11 8.76 11.03 10.87
C SER A 11 8.50 9.93 9.82
N GLY A 12 8.95 10.10 8.58
CA GLY A 12 9.00 9.02 7.56
C GLY A 12 7.66 8.42 7.08
N PHE A 13 7.56 8.08 5.80
CA PHE A 13 6.39 7.38 5.28
C PHE A 13 6.43 5.90 5.67
N ASP A 14 5.45 5.45 6.45
CA ASP A 14 5.11 4.02 6.54
C ASP A 14 4.27 3.58 5.32
N CYS A 15 4.06 2.27 5.16
CA CYS A 15 3.32 1.71 4.03
C CYS A 15 1.92 2.34 3.84
N SER A 16 1.21 2.61 4.93
CA SER A 16 -0.12 3.23 4.91
C SER A 16 -0.10 4.72 4.67
N GLY A 17 0.94 5.42 5.11
CA GLY A 17 1.16 6.84 4.86
C GLY A 17 1.37 7.12 3.37
N LEU A 18 2.11 6.25 2.67
CA LEU A 18 2.26 6.34 1.21
C LEU A 18 0.90 6.25 0.51
N VAL A 19 0.09 5.26 0.89
CA VAL A 19 -1.25 5.06 0.32
C VAL A 19 -2.14 6.28 0.57
N GLN A 20 -2.18 6.76 1.81
CA GLN A 20 -2.97 7.92 2.19
C GLN A 20 -2.56 9.16 1.41
N PHE A 21 -1.26 9.42 1.29
CA PHE A 21 -0.75 10.57 0.54
C PHE A 21 -1.12 10.51 -0.94
N THR A 22 -0.93 9.35 -1.58
CA THR A 22 -1.29 9.17 -2.99
C THR A 22 -2.79 9.34 -3.20
N HIS A 23 -3.63 8.71 -2.39
CA HIS A 23 -5.08 8.76 -2.55
C HIS A 23 -5.68 10.15 -2.24
N ARG A 24 -5.13 10.86 -1.25
CA ARG A 24 -5.54 12.25 -0.95
C ARG A 24 -5.33 13.18 -2.14
N ARG A 25 -4.30 12.98 -2.96
CA ARG A 25 -4.09 13.78 -4.18
C ARG A 25 -5.17 13.57 -5.24
N PHE A 26 -5.87 12.44 -5.19
CA PHE A 26 -7.03 12.13 -6.04
C PHE A 26 -8.37 12.42 -5.34
N GLY A 27 -8.37 13.12 -4.19
CA GLY A 27 -9.58 13.44 -3.44
C GLY A 27 -10.19 12.27 -2.65
N LEU A 28 -9.49 11.13 -2.56
CA LEU A 28 -9.98 9.94 -1.88
C LEU A 28 -9.58 9.93 -0.40
N GLY A 29 -10.58 9.84 0.48
CA GLY A 29 -10.40 9.78 1.93
C GLY A 29 -9.96 8.40 2.41
N VAL A 30 -8.65 8.22 2.62
CA VAL A 30 -8.09 6.95 3.08
C VAL A 30 -7.60 7.03 4.54
N PRO A 31 -7.98 6.08 5.42
CA PRO A 31 -7.54 6.05 6.81
C PRO A 31 -6.01 5.99 6.97
N ARG A 32 -5.49 6.40 8.13
CA ARG A 32 -4.03 6.52 8.37
C ARG A 32 -3.30 5.18 8.48
N THR A 33 -3.96 4.12 8.94
CA THR A 33 -3.33 2.83 9.24
C THR A 33 -3.74 1.73 8.25
N ALA A 34 -2.83 0.84 7.86
CA ALA A 34 -3.11 -0.25 6.92
C ALA A 34 -4.30 -1.14 7.37
N ARG A 35 -4.46 -1.37 8.68
CA ARG A 35 -5.59 -2.11 9.25
C ARG A 35 -6.92 -1.40 9.01
N GLN A 36 -7.00 -0.09 9.23
CA GLN A 36 -8.21 0.68 8.95
C GLN A 36 -8.46 0.76 7.45
N GLN A 37 -7.40 0.94 6.66
CA GLN A 37 -7.50 0.96 5.20
C GLN A 37 -8.14 -0.33 4.66
N TRP A 38 -7.75 -1.49 5.20
CA TRP A 38 -8.39 -2.76 4.85
C TRP A 38 -9.88 -2.81 5.24
N ARG A 39 -10.23 -2.32 6.44
CA ARG A 39 -11.62 -2.33 6.92
C ARG A 39 -12.57 -1.46 6.09
N HIS A 40 -12.06 -0.35 5.57
CA HIS A 40 -12.86 0.63 4.80
C HIS A 40 -12.78 0.42 3.28
N ALA A 41 -11.88 -0.43 2.79
CA ALA A 41 -11.77 -0.71 1.38
C ALA A 41 -12.95 -1.56 0.88
N CYS A 42 -13.39 -1.30 -0.36
CA CYS A 42 -14.26 -2.23 -1.07
C CYS A 42 -13.43 -3.46 -1.44
N LYS A 43 -13.74 -4.62 -0.85
CA LYS A 43 -12.98 -5.86 -1.06
C LYS A 43 -13.16 -6.33 -2.49
N ILE A 44 -12.04 -6.62 -3.16
CA ILE A 44 -12.04 -7.11 -4.54
C ILE A 44 -11.37 -8.48 -4.62
N PRO A 45 -11.86 -9.37 -5.49
CA PRO A 45 -11.18 -10.62 -5.80
C PRO A 45 -9.85 -10.32 -6.48
N ALA A 46 -8.84 -11.17 -6.26
CA ALA A 46 -7.48 -10.93 -6.74
C ALA A 46 -7.40 -10.95 -8.28
N GLU A 47 -8.33 -11.65 -8.92
CA GLU A 47 -8.49 -11.77 -10.36
C GLU A 47 -9.01 -10.48 -11.00
N ALA A 48 -9.66 -9.60 -10.21
CA ALA A 48 -10.22 -8.32 -10.66
C ALA A 48 -9.30 -7.11 -10.36
N LEU A 49 -8.02 -7.39 -10.03
CA LEU A 49 -7.03 -6.37 -9.72
C LEU A 49 -6.77 -5.44 -10.89
N LYS A 50 -6.89 -4.13 -10.62
CA LYS A 50 -6.59 -3.03 -11.54
C LYS A 50 -5.51 -2.14 -10.93
N PRO A 51 -4.65 -1.52 -11.76
CA PRO A 51 -3.69 -0.53 -11.27
C PRO A 51 -4.38 0.54 -10.41
N GLY A 52 -3.79 0.84 -9.25
CA GLY A 52 -4.37 1.72 -8.24
C GLY A 52 -5.06 1.00 -7.09
N ASP A 53 -5.39 -0.28 -7.23
CA ASP A 53 -5.95 -1.08 -6.14
C ASP A 53 -4.93 -1.30 -5.00
N LEU A 54 -5.44 -1.45 -3.79
CA LEU A 54 -4.61 -1.69 -2.61
C LEU A 54 -4.50 -3.18 -2.32
N LEU A 55 -3.27 -3.64 -2.11
CA LEU A 55 -2.96 -4.99 -1.68
C LEU A 55 -2.60 -4.99 -0.20
N PHE A 56 -3.26 -5.85 0.57
CA PHE A 56 -3.08 -5.95 2.01
C PHE A 56 -2.38 -7.25 2.37
N PHE A 57 -1.38 -7.15 3.24
CA PHE A 57 -0.55 -8.27 3.66
C PHE A 57 -0.37 -8.30 5.18
N ARG A 58 -0.11 -9.48 5.74
CA ARG A 58 0.23 -9.68 7.15
C ARG A 58 1.50 -10.50 7.37
N PRO A 59 2.70 -9.97 7.08
CA PRO A 59 3.94 -10.68 7.39
C PRO A 59 4.10 -10.88 8.91
N ALA A 60 4.46 -12.09 9.33
CA ALA A 60 4.52 -12.46 10.75
C ALA A 60 5.37 -11.51 11.62
N ARG A 61 6.47 -10.98 11.09
CA ARG A 61 7.39 -10.07 11.81
C ARG A 61 7.06 -8.58 11.69
N LYS A 62 6.12 -8.19 10.82
CA LYS A 62 5.79 -6.77 10.54
C LYS A 62 4.33 -6.40 10.83
N GLY A 63 3.44 -7.36 11.01
CA GLY A 63 2.02 -7.08 11.19
C GLY A 63 1.37 -6.61 9.88
N TRP A 64 0.52 -5.59 9.94
CA TRP A 64 -0.21 -5.09 8.76
C TRP A 64 0.71 -4.34 7.80
N HIS A 65 0.61 -4.68 6.52
CA HIS A 65 1.35 -4.03 5.43
C HIS A 65 0.41 -3.77 4.25
N VAL A 66 0.63 -2.66 3.53
CA VAL A 66 -0.16 -2.29 2.35
C VAL A 66 0.76 -1.87 1.20
N GLY A 67 0.30 -2.14 -0.03
CA GLY A 67 0.94 -1.68 -1.26
C GLY A 67 -0.10 -1.29 -2.31
N ILE A 68 0.31 -0.52 -3.30
CA ILE A 68 -0.53 -0.10 -4.42
C ILE A 68 -0.19 -0.99 -5.62
N TYR A 69 -1.17 -1.71 -6.15
CA TYR A 69 -1.01 -2.53 -7.34
C TYR A 69 -0.75 -1.63 -8.56
N VAL A 70 0.20 -2.03 -9.40
CA VAL A 70 0.59 -1.26 -10.60
C VAL A 70 0.48 -2.07 -11.90
N GLY A 71 -0.18 -3.22 -11.85
CA GLY A 71 -0.32 -4.12 -13.02
C GLY A 71 0.78 -5.18 -13.11
N ASP A 72 0.59 -6.14 -14.01
CA ASP A 72 1.53 -7.22 -14.32
C ASP A 72 2.04 -8.02 -13.11
N GLY A 73 1.21 -8.18 -12.08
CA GLY A 73 1.62 -8.85 -10.84
C GLY A 73 2.65 -8.04 -10.03
N HIS A 74 2.77 -6.74 -10.25
CA HIS A 74 3.66 -5.84 -9.51
C HIS A 74 2.87 -4.87 -8.63
N PHE A 75 3.48 -4.47 -7.54
CA PHE A 75 2.96 -3.47 -6.64
C PHE A 75 4.07 -2.57 -6.11
N VAL A 76 3.68 -1.37 -5.67
CA VAL A 76 4.56 -0.36 -5.11
C VAL A 76 4.25 -0.22 -3.63
N HIS A 77 5.26 -0.26 -2.78
CA HIS A 77 5.10 -0.14 -1.34
C HIS A 77 6.28 0.56 -0.68
N ALA A 78 6.05 1.17 0.48
CA ALA A 78 7.11 1.63 1.37
C ALA A 78 7.39 0.51 2.40
N PRO A 79 8.57 -0.15 2.36
CA PRO A 79 8.82 -1.35 3.16
C PRO A 79 8.97 -1.05 4.66
N SER A 80 9.40 0.15 5.04
CA SER A 80 9.56 0.64 6.41
C SER A 80 9.61 2.18 6.41
N GLU A 81 9.37 2.79 7.56
CA GLU A 81 9.57 4.22 7.78
C GLU A 81 10.96 4.68 7.28
N GLY A 82 10.99 5.78 6.52
CA GLY A 82 12.22 6.37 5.99
C GLY A 82 12.90 5.60 4.85
N LYS A 83 12.39 4.42 4.46
CA LYS A 83 12.94 3.65 3.33
C LYS A 83 12.36 4.10 2.00
N ARG A 84 13.17 3.93 0.94
CA ARG A 84 12.75 4.21 -0.44
C ARG A 84 11.55 3.33 -0.80
N ILE A 85 10.62 3.92 -1.53
CA ILE A 85 9.51 3.24 -2.18
C ILE A 85 10.09 2.21 -3.15
N GLN A 86 9.56 0.99 -3.12
CA GLN A 86 10.03 -0.10 -3.95
C GLN A 86 8.87 -0.63 -4.81
N ARG A 87 9.17 -0.89 -6.08
CA ARG A 87 8.32 -1.75 -6.93
C ARG A 87 8.76 -3.19 -6.71
N THR A 88 7.82 -4.07 -6.38
CA THR A 88 8.08 -5.47 -6.09
C THR A 88 7.04 -6.36 -6.77
N ARG A 89 7.46 -7.56 -7.17
CA ARG A 89 6.58 -8.57 -7.77
C ARG A 89 5.85 -9.37 -6.69
N LEU A 90 4.59 -9.69 -6.93
CA LEU A 90 3.79 -10.64 -6.15
C LEU A 90 4.35 -12.06 -6.31
N ASN A 91 5.39 -12.36 -5.54
CA ASN A 91 6.01 -13.68 -5.49
C ASN A 91 5.36 -14.57 -4.42
N ARG A 92 5.83 -15.82 -4.30
CA ARG A 92 5.34 -16.80 -3.30
C ARG A 92 5.35 -16.25 -1.87
N TYR A 93 6.35 -15.43 -1.51
CA TYR A 93 6.40 -14.83 -0.18
C TYR A 93 5.23 -13.87 0.03
N TRP A 94 4.96 -12.97 -0.91
CA TRP A 94 3.86 -12.01 -0.77
C TRP A 94 2.50 -12.68 -0.80
N TRP A 95 2.31 -13.66 -1.68
CA TRP A 95 1.09 -14.48 -1.71
C TRP A 95 0.84 -15.23 -0.41
N ARG A 96 1.88 -15.77 0.24
CA ARG A 96 1.74 -16.45 1.54
C ARG A 96 1.24 -15.52 2.66
N HIS A 97 1.51 -14.22 2.55
CA HIS A 97 1.08 -13.23 3.54
C HIS A 97 -0.07 -12.37 3.03
N PHE A 98 -0.64 -12.67 1.86
CA PHE A 98 -1.71 -11.90 1.25
C PHE A 98 -3.01 -12.10 2.04
N ILE A 99 -3.61 -10.99 2.46
CA ILE A 99 -4.91 -10.99 3.14
C ILE A 99 -6.03 -10.82 2.11
N GLY A 100 -5.80 -9.96 1.13
CA GLY A 100 -6.80 -9.58 0.14
C GLY A 100 -6.46 -8.24 -0.52
N ALA A 101 -7.30 -7.87 -1.48
CA ALA A 101 -7.20 -6.61 -2.19
C ALA A 101 -8.43 -5.74 -1.94
N GLY A 102 -8.25 -4.43 -2.02
CA GLY A 102 -9.30 -3.46 -1.78
C GLY A 102 -9.21 -2.23 -2.69
N ARG A 103 -10.36 -1.68 -3.06
CA ARG A 103 -10.49 -0.50 -3.92
C ARG A 103 -11.15 0.67 -3.17
N TYR A 104 -10.77 1.88 -3.53
CA TYR A 104 -11.24 3.14 -2.93
C TYR A 104 -11.94 4.09 -3.93
N TRP A 105 -12.14 3.67 -5.18
CA TRP A 105 -12.73 4.42 -6.29
C TRP A 105 -13.72 3.57 -7.09
#